data_AF-A0A526TCU6-F1
#
_entry.id   AF-A0A526TCU6-F1
#
_cell.length_a   1.000
_cell.length_b   1.000
_cell.length_c   1.000
_cell.angle_alpha   90.00
_cell.angle_beta   90.00
_cell.angle_gamma   90.00
#
_symmetry.space_group_name_H-M   'P 1'
#
loop_
_entity.id
_entity.type
_entity.pdbx_description
1 polymer ?
#
loop_
_entity_poly.entity_id
_entity_poly.type
_entity_poly.pdbx_seq_one_letter_code
_entity_poly.pdbx_strand_id
1 'polypeptide(L)'
;EGVDVLALARAAGQFATSGRIVSGGSTLSMQLARLIEPRESRSLGSKVKQMLRAIQIERRLSKREILERYLTLAPYGGNLEGVRAASLAYFGKEPKRLTVSEAAL
;
A
#
# COMPACT_ATOMS: atom_id res chain seq x y z
N GLU A 1 -1.24 -1.99 -14.81
CA GLU A 1 0.14 -1.55 -14.45
C GLU A 1 0.32 -1.66 -12.94
N GLY A 2 1.20 -2.55 -12.49
CA GLY A 2 1.47 -2.81 -11.06
C GLY A 2 2.55 -1.97 -10.44
N VAL A 3 3.32 -1.25 -11.26
CA VAL A 3 4.44 -0.41 -10.87
C VAL A 3 4.32 0.89 -11.62
N ASP A 4 4.49 2.01 -10.94
CA ASP A 4 4.53 3.33 -11.55
C ASP A 4 6.00 3.77 -11.67
N VAL A 5 6.54 3.64 -12.89
CA VAL A 5 7.94 3.94 -13.18
C VAL A 5 8.24 5.43 -13.02
N LEU A 6 7.30 6.31 -13.37
CA LEU A 6 7.47 7.76 -13.22
C LEU A 6 7.48 8.16 -11.74
N ALA A 7 6.58 7.58 -10.93
CA ALA A 7 6.59 7.81 -9.50
C ALA A 7 7.87 7.29 -8.82
N LEU A 8 8.40 6.13 -9.25
CA LEU A 8 9.68 5.61 -8.77
C LEU A 8 10.86 6.52 -9.15
N ALA A 9 10.92 6.97 -10.41
CA ALA A 9 11.98 7.87 -10.87
C ALA A 9 11.97 9.20 -10.11
N ARG A 10 10.79 9.80 -9.92
CA ARG A 10 10.61 11.01 -9.12
C ARG A 10 11.08 10.82 -7.69
N ALA A 11 10.67 9.74 -7.03
CA ALA A 11 11.06 9.44 -5.65
C ALA A 11 12.58 9.23 -5.53
N ALA A 12 13.20 8.55 -6.50
CA ALA A 12 14.65 8.36 -6.54
C ALA A 12 15.41 9.68 -6.72
N GLY A 13 14.96 10.55 -7.63
CA GLY A 13 15.57 11.88 -7.83
C GLY A 13 15.45 12.77 -6.59
N GLN A 14 14.31 12.76 -5.91
CA GLN A 14 14.12 13.49 -4.65
C GLN A 14 15.01 12.93 -3.53
N PHE A 15 15.19 11.62 -3.45
CA PHE A 15 16.11 11.01 -2.49
C PHE A 15 17.56 11.43 -2.75
N ALA A 16 18.01 11.36 -4.01
CA ALA A 16 19.37 11.72 -4.39
C ALA A 16 19.69 13.20 -4.11
N THR A 17 18.71 14.09 -4.29
CA THR A 17 18.89 15.54 -4.09
C THR A 17 18.73 15.98 -2.63
N SER A 18 17.91 15.30 -1.83
CA SER A 18 17.61 15.70 -0.45
C SER A 18 18.31 14.86 0.63
N GLY A 19 18.96 13.75 0.25
CA GLY A 19 19.61 12.82 1.18
C GLY A 19 18.65 12.04 2.08
N ARG A 20 17.34 12.17 1.89
CA ARG A 20 16.30 11.49 2.68
C ARG A 20 15.10 11.09 1.82
N ILE A 21 14.30 10.15 2.31
CA ILE A 21 13.08 9.74 1.61
C ILE A 21 12.04 10.87 1.74
N VAL A 22 11.71 11.52 0.63
CA VAL A 22 10.73 12.64 0.58
C VAL A 22 9.36 12.18 0.07
N SER A 23 9.33 11.19 -0.81
CA SER A 23 8.07 10.66 -1.36
C SER A 23 8.09 9.15 -1.49
N GLY A 24 6.89 8.57 -1.49
CA GLY A 24 6.69 7.16 -1.83
C GLY A 24 6.52 6.97 -3.33
N GLY A 25 7.19 5.95 -3.89
CA GLY A 25 6.99 5.52 -5.28
C GLY A 25 6.25 4.17 -5.42
N SER A 26 5.67 3.65 -4.34
CA SER A 26 5.03 2.31 -4.35
C SER A 26 3.55 2.40 -4.67
N THR A 27 3.11 1.62 -5.65
CA THR A 27 1.68 1.44 -5.97
C THR A 27 0.96 0.63 -4.90
N LEU A 28 -0.38 0.65 -4.90
CA LEU A 28 -1.18 -0.24 -4.04
C LEU A 28 -0.88 -1.72 -4.30
N SER A 29 -0.61 -2.12 -5.54
CA SER A 29 -0.28 -3.51 -5.89
C SER A 29 1.06 -3.95 -5.30
N MET A 30 2.05 -3.05 -5.25
CA MET A 30 3.32 -3.29 -4.54
C MET A 30 3.12 -3.37 -3.03
N GLN A 31 2.22 -2.55 -2.48
CA GLN A 31 1.92 -2.59 -1.06
C GLN A 31 1.15 -3.87 -0.69
N LEU A 32 0.19 -4.29 -1.50
CA LEU A 32 -0.51 -5.57 -1.35
C LEU A 32 0.46 -6.74 -1.42
N ALA A 33 1.41 -6.73 -2.37
CA ALA A 33 2.46 -7.75 -2.45
C ALA A 33 3.30 -7.83 -1.15
N ARG A 34 3.57 -6.69 -0.50
CA ARG A 34 4.28 -6.63 0.78
C ARG A 34 3.44 -7.17 1.94
N LEU A 35 2.13 -6.97 1.92
CA LEU A 35 1.22 -7.44 2.97
C LEU A 35 1.01 -8.95 2.89
N ILE A 36 0.90 -9.51 1.68
CA ILE A 36 0.71 -10.95 1.48
C ILE A 36 2.01 -11.74 1.67
N GLU A 37 3.16 -11.16 1.33
CA GLU A 37 4.48 -11.78 1.51
C GLU A 37 5.37 -10.84 2.35
N PRO A 38 5.14 -10.78 3.69
CA PRO A 38 5.95 -9.98 4.59
C PRO A 38 7.42 -10.36 4.50
N ARG A 39 8.30 -9.38 4.67
CA ARG A 39 9.75 -9.61 4.60
C ARG A 39 10.44 -9.13 5.85
N GLU A 40 11.48 -9.86 6.22
CA GLU A 40 12.32 -9.56 7.38
C GLU A 40 13.22 -8.33 7.17
N SER A 41 13.56 -7.98 5.91
CA SER A 41 14.48 -6.85 5.62
C SER A 41 13.97 -5.87 4.57
N ARG A 42 14.26 -4.58 4.80
CA ARG A 42 13.94 -3.44 3.92
C ARG A 42 15.05 -3.15 2.90
N SER A 43 15.55 -4.17 2.20
CA SER A 43 16.61 -4.03 1.19
C SER A 43 16.08 -3.64 -0.20
N LEU A 44 16.98 -3.16 -1.08
CA LEU A 44 16.66 -2.92 -2.50
C LEU A 44 16.20 -4.21 -3.20
N GLY A 45 16.82 -5.36 -2.89
CA GLY A 45 16.42 -6.66 -3.43
C GLY A 45 14.99 -7.03 -3.01
N SER A 46 14.60 -6.76 -1.77
CA SER A 46 13.21 -6.85 -1.33
C SER A 46 12.32 -5.95 -2.20
N LYS A 47 12.73 -4.72 -2.51
CA LYS A 47 11.91 -3.82 -3.33
C LYS A 47 11.66 -4.37 -4.74
N VAL A 48 12.69 -4.93 -5.38
CA VAL A 48 12.55 -5.58 -6.71
C VAL A 48 11.59 -6.76 -6.65
N LYS A 49 11.71 -7.64 -5.64
CA LYS A 49 10.76 -8.75 -5.44
C LYS A 49 9.32 -8.25 -5.30
N GLN A 50 9.11 -7.13 -4.61
CA GLN A 50 7.79 -6.47 -4.47
C GLN A 50 7.24 -6.04 -5.83
N MET A 51 8.06 -5.43 -6.68
CA MET A 51 7.67 -5.02 -8.04
C MET A 51 7.27 -6.22 -8.89
N LEU A 52 8.07 -7.29 -8.90
CA LEU A 52 7.77 -8.51 -9.65
C LEU A 52 6.46 -9.17 -9.20
N ARG A 53 6.21 -9.24 -7.89
CA ARG A 53 4.95 -9.75 -7.33
C ARG A 53 3.77 -8.85 -7.66
N ALA A 54 3.92 -7.53 -7.63
CA ALA A 54 2.87 -6.59 -8.03
C ALA A 54 2.43 -6.81 -9.48
N ILE A 55 3.38 -7.06 -10.39
CA ILE A 55 3.08 -7.39 -11.80
C ILE A 55 2.33 -8.73 -11.89
N GLN A 56 2.72 -9.75 -11.11
CA GLN A 56 2.00 -11.03 -11.08
C GLN A 56 0.55 -10.88 -10.56
N ILE A 57 0.35 -10.06 -9.53
CA ILE A 57 -0.97 -9.75 -8.96
C ILE A 57 -1.85 -9.10 -10.01
N GLU A 58 -1.35 -8.08 -10.72
CA GLU A 58 -2.10 -7.34 -11.75
C GLU A 58 -2.48 -8.18 -12.96
N ARG A 59 -1.72 -9.25 -13.24
CA ARG A 59 -2.05 -10.19 -14.31
C ARG A 59 -3.19 -11.15 -13.92
N ARG A 60 -3.47 -11.29 -12.62
CA ARG A 60 -4.44 -12.26 -12.09
C ARG A 60 -5.69 -11.62 -11.52
N LEU A 61 -5.58 -10.39 -11.03
CA LEU A 61 -6.66 -9.68 -10.34
C LEU A 61 -6.96 -8.36 -11.04
N SER A 62 -8.25 -8.03 -11.10
CA SER A 62 -8.70 -6.70 -11.48
C SER A 62 -8.29 -5.65 -10.46
N LYS A 63 -8.24 -4.38 -10.88
CA LYS A 63 -7.94 -3.26 -9.97
C LYS A 63 -8.90 -3.19 -8.78
N ARG A 64 -10.17 -3.55 -8.98
CA ARG A 64 -11.18 -3.61 -7.91
C ARG A 64 -10.82 -4.67 -6.87
N GLU A 65 -10.45 -5.87 -7.30
CA GLU A 65 -10.05 -6.95 -6.39
C GLU A 65 -8.74 -6.64 -5.66
N ILE A 66 -7.80 -5.97 -6.32
CA ILE A 66 -6.55 -5.50 -5.68
C ILE A 66 -6.88 -4.49 -4.57
N LEU A 67 -7.72 -3.51 -4.87
CA LEU A 67 -8.13 -2.51 -3.88
C LEU A 67 -8.88 -3.15 -2.71
N GLU A 68 -9.81 -4.06 -3.00
CA GLU A 68 -10.57 -4.79 -1.98
C GLU A 68 -9.63 -5.56 -1.04
N ARG A 69 -8.72 -6.38 -1.59
CA ARG A 69 -7.74 -7.13 -0.78
C ARG A 69 -6.80 -6.22 -0.01
N TYR A 70 -6.36 -5.12 -0.62
CA TYR A 70 -5.54 -4.12 0.06
C TYR A 70 -6.30 -3.53 1.27
N LEU A 71 -7.54 -3.10 1.08
CA LEU A 71 -8.36 -2.53 2.16
C LEU A 71 -8.69 -3.54 3.26
N THR A 72 -8.69 -4.84 2.96
CA THR A 72 -8.83 -5.89 3.98
C THR A 72 -7.57 -6.09 4.81
N LEU A 73 -6.39 -5.94 4.22
CA LEU A 73 -5.10 -6.25 4.86
C LEU A 73 -4.33 -5.02 5.34
N ALA A 74 -4.76 -3.80 4.98
CA ALA A 74 -4.06 -2.58 5.32
C ALA A 74 -3.95 -2.42 6.85
N PRO A 75 -2.76 -2.18 7.40
CA PRO A 75 -2.59 -1.96 8.83
C PRO A 75 -2.99 -0.53 9.20
N TYR A 76 -3.76 -0.39 10.28
CA TYR A 76 -4.16 0.91 10.83
C TYR A 76 -3.49 1.25 12.16
N GLY A 77 -2.69 0.33 12.72
CA GLY A 77 -1.93 0.53 13.95
C GLY A 77 -2.35 -0.43 15.06
N GLY A 78 -1.40 -0.76 15.94
CA GLY A 78 -1.58 -1.86 16.90
C GLY A 78 -1.91 -3.17 16.17
N ASN A 79 -2.95 -3.85 16.61
CA ASN A 79 -3.43 -5.11 16.01
C ASN A 79 -4.59 -4.89 15.00
N LEU A 80 -4.84 -3.65 14.56
CA LEU A 80 -5.93 -3.35 13.64
C LEU A 80 -5.48 -3.52 12.18
N GLU A 81 -6.05 -4.53 11.53
CA GLU A 81 -5.90 -4.78 10.10
C GLU A 81 -7.26 -4.70 9.40
N GLY A 82 -7.28 -3.95 8.31
CA GLY A 82 -8.45 -3.78 7.47
C GLY A 82 -9.33 -2.57 7.82
N VAL A 83 -9.84 -1.93 6.78
CA VAL A 83 -10.61 -0.67 6.88
C VAL A 83 -11.84 -0.83 7.76
N ARG A 84 -12.49 -1.99 7.74
CA ARG A 84 -13.68 -2.27 8.57
C ARG A 84 -13.33 -2.34 10.05
N ALA A 85 -12.28 -3.07 10.41
CA ALA A 85 -11.84 -3.16 11.80
C ALA A 85 -11.44 -1.78 12.33
N ALA A 86 -10.69 -1.01 11.53
CA ALA A 86 -10.30 0.35 11.88
C ALA A 86 -11.49 1.32 12.03
N SER A 87 -12.44 1.30 11.09
CA SER A 87 -13.63 2.17 11.13
C SER A 87 -14.47 1.93 12.37
N LEU A 88 -14.64 0.65 12.75
CA LEU A 88 -15.37 0.28 13.96
C LEU A 88 -14.58 0.66 15.22
N ALA A 89 -13.27 0.43 15.24
CA ALA A 89 -12.43 0.73 16.39
C ALA A 89 -12.31 2.24 16.66
N TYR A 90 -12.19 3.07 15.63
CA TYR A 90 -11.98 4.51 15.77
C TYR A 90 -13.29 5.29 15.88
N PHE A 91 -14.33 4.87 15.17
CA PHE A 91 -15.55 5.68 15.02
C PHE A 91 -16.85 4.93 15.32
N GLY A 92 -16.79 3.62 15.60
CA GLY A 92 -17.99 2.81 15.84
C GLY A 92 -18.90 2.68 14.61
N LYS A 93 -18.36 2.86 13.40
CA LYS A 93 -19.12 2.92 12.14
C LYS A 93 -18.63 1.87 11.14
N GLU A 94 -19.56 1.37 10.33
CA GLU A 94 -19.19 0.65 9.10
C GLU A 94 -18.49 1.62 8.12
N PRO A 95 -17.49 1.18 7.35
CA PRO A 95 -16.70 2.05 6.44
C PRO A 95 -17.56 2.93 5.52
N LYS A 96 -18.69 2.39 5.04
CA LYS A 96 -19.63 3.11 4.16
C LYS A 96 -20.35 4.29 4.84
N ARG A 97 -20.28 4.39 6.17
CA ARG A 97 -20.91 5.45 6.98
C ARG A 97 -19.90 6.48 7.49
N LEU A 98 -18.63 6.35 7.12
CA LEU A 98 -17.64 7.36 7.43
C LEU A 98 -17.94 8.64 6.66
N THR A 99 -17.79 9.77 7.35
CA THR A 99 -17.70 11.07 6.69
C THR A 99 -16.38 11.18 5.92
N VAL A 100 -16.29 12.14 4.99
CA VAL A 100 -15.04 12.40 4.25
C VAL A 100 -13.88 12.68 5.21
N SER A 101 -14.13 13.44 6.28
CA SER A 101 -13.11 13.75 7.29
C SER A 101 -12.65 12.52 8.06
N GLU A 102 -13.56 11.60 8.40
CA GLU A 102 -13.21 10.34 9.09
C GLU A 102 -12.46 9.37 8.16
N ALA A 103 -12.79 9.35 6.87
CA ALA A 103 -12.09 8.53 5.88
C ALA A 103 -10.69 9.07 5.51
N ALA A 104 -10.41 10.35 5.79
CA ALA A 104 -9.13 11.00 5.50
C ALA A 104 -8.13 10.94 6.66
N LEU A 105 -8.58 10.60 7.87
CA LEU A 105 -7.74 10.44 9.08
C LEU A 105 -6.80 9.24 8.94
#